data_AF-A0AAV3J0Q6-F1
#
_entry.id   AF-A0AAV3J0Q6-F1
#
_cell.length_a   1.000
_cell.length_b   1.000
_cell.length_c   1.000
_cell.angle_alpha   90.00
_cell.angle_beta   90.00
_cell.angle_gamma   90.00
#
_symmetry.space_group_name_H-M   'P 1'
#
loop_
_entity.id
_entity.type
_entity.pdbx_description
1 polymer ?
#
loop_
_entity_poly.entity_id
_entity_poly.type
_entity_poly.pdbx_seq_one_letter_code
_entity_poly.pdbx_strand_id
1 'polypeptide(L)'
;MNKKFVIIGIVVLAIIIGVIFSRMTGSSNLEKSSKPLVTRILQEQYSLNRSCDDVTITHENEDNTYRAKAILDNGSAININIEYYPKKDCVYVEIPYTEVLMLN
;
A
#
# COMPACT_ATOMS: atom_id res chain seq x y z
N MET A 1 -22.89 -2.89 -12.88
CA MET A 1 -22.92 -3.21 -11.43
C MET A 1 -23.78 -4.46 -11.24
N ASN A 2 -23.16 -5.62 -10.98
CA ASN A 2 -23.73 -6.70 -10.13
C ASN A 2 -22.82 -7.94 -10.05
N LYS A 3 -22.51 -8.29 -8.80
CA LYS A 3 -22.46 -9.64 -8.18
C LYS A 3 -21.48 -10.68 -8.74
N LYS A 4 -20.41 -10.95 -7.98
CA LYS A 4 -20.12 -12.22 -7.26
C LYS A 4 -18.62 -12.32 -6.98
N PHE A 5 -18.18 -11.88 -5.81
CA PHE A 5 -16.86 -12.26 -5.27
C PHE A 5 -17.10 -13.11 -4.02
N VAL A 6 -17.36 -14.39 -4.26
CA VAL A 6 -17.28 -15.44 -3.22
C VAL A 6 -16.63 -16.64 -3.89
N ILE A 7 -15.55 -17.16 -3.29
CA ILE A 7 -14.98 -18.53 -3.24
C ILE A 7 -13.51 -18.31 -2.80
N ILE A 8 -13.20 -18.24 -1.49
CA ILE A 8 -12.87 -19.34 -0.54
C ILE A 8 -11.72 -20.24 -1.03
N GLY A 9 -10.52 -19.99 -0.48
CA GLY A 9 -9.32 -20.80 -0.63
C GLY A 9 -8.07 -19.97 -0.35
N ILE A 10 -7.72 -19.76 0.93
CA ILE A 10 -6.59 -18.94 1.39
C ILE A 10 -6.57 -17.58 0.67
N VAL A 11 -7.56 -16.75 0.99
CA VAL A 11 -7.76 -15.47 0.30
C VAL A 11 -6.69 -14.50 0.80
N VAL A 12 -5.56 -14.45 0.09
CA VAL A 12 -4.68 -13.28 0.08
C VAL A 12 -5.55 -12.14 -0.48
N LEU A 13 -6.17 -11.41 0.45
CA LEU A 13 -7.06 -10.31 0.14
C LEU A 13 -6.16 -9.13 -0.27
N ALA A 14 -5.70 -9.12 -1.52
CA ALA A 14 -5.01 -7.99 -2.12
C ALA A 14 -6.05 -6.88 -2.35
N ILE A 15 -6.13 -5.95 -1.40
CA ILE A 15 -7.10 -4.85 -1.45
C ILE A 15 -6.45 -3.69 -2.19
N ILE A 16 -6.82 -3.57 -3.46
CA ILE A 16 -6.26 -2.61 -4.41
C ILE A 16 -7.05 -1.29 -4.31
N ILE A 17 -6.52 -0.29 -3.60
CA ILE A 17 -7.06 1.07 -3.58
C ILE A 17 -6.13 1.97 -4.41
N GLY A 18 -6.56 2.35 -5.61
CA GLY A 18 -5.85 3.30 -6.47
C GLY A 18 -6.45 4.70 -6.37
N VAL A 19 -5.63 5.70 -6.03
CA VAL A 19 -6.01 7.13 -6.09
C VAL A 19 -5.22 7.78 -7.23
N ILE A 20 -5.92 8.55 -8.08
CA ILE A 20 -5.37 9.31 -9.21
C ILE A 20 -4.68 10.55 -8.64
N PHE A 21 -3.36 10.68 -8.81
CA PHE A 21 -2.62 11.90 -8.45
C PHE A 21 -1.78 12.37 -9.62
N SER A 22 -1.93 13.65 -9.97
CA SER A 22 -1.35 14.26 -11.16
C SER A 22 0.15 14.53 -11.00
N ARG A 23 0.97 13.96 -11.90
CA ARG A 23 2.42 14.14 -12.10
C ARG A 23 3.31 13.52 -11.02
N MET A 24 3.42 12.19 -11.03
CA MET A 24 4.45 11.45 -10.29
C MET A 24 5.72 11.26 -11.13
N THR A 25 6.71 12.13 -10.92
CA THR A 25 8.10 11.88 -11.34
C THR A 25 8.97 11.87 -10.09
N GLY A 26 9.50 10.69 -9.73
CA GLY A 26 10.48 10.49 -8.65
C GLY A 26 9.97 9.68 -7.45
N SER A 27 10.86 8.85 -6.89
CA SER A 27 10.63 7.97 -5.72
C SER A 27 10.08 8.74 -4.50
N SER A 28 10.58 9.94 -4.23
CA SER A 28 10.08 10.80 -3.13
C SER A 28 8.58 11.16 -3.24
N ASN A 29 8.03 11.25 -4.46
CA ASN A 29 6.61 11.52 -4.65
C ASN A 29 5.75 10.25 -4.44
N LEU A 30 6.30 9.08 -4.80
CA LEU A 30 5.66 7.79 -4.53
C LEU A 30 5.57 7.52 -3.03
N GLU A 31 6.64 7.80 -2.28
CA GLU A 31 6.68 7.71 -0.81
C GLU A 31 5.59 8.57 -0.16
N LYS A 32 5.55 9.87 -0.50
CA LYS A 32 4.55 10.82 0.03
C LYS A 32 3.11 10.42 -0.28
N SER A 33 2.88 9.91 -1.49
CA SER A 33 1.53 9.53 -1.93
C SER A 33 1.09 8.19 -1.34
N SER A 34 2.04 7.32 -1.01
CA SER A 34 1.77 6.02 -0.41
C SER A 34 1.41 6.13 1.08
N LYS A 35 1.96 7.10 1.81
CA LYS A 35 1.65 7.33 3.24
C LYS A 35 0.15 7.37 3.55
N PRO A 36 -0.68 8.25 2.94
CA PRO A 36 -2.12 8.27 3.22
C PRO A 36 -2.84 6.98 2.76
N LEU A 37 -2.33 6.28 1.75
CA LEU A 37 -2.88 5.01 1.29
C LEU A 37 -2.65 3.91 2.34
N VAL A 38 -1.43 3.81 2.88
CA VAL A 38 -1.11 2.86 3.97
C VAL A 38 -2.02 3.09 5.17
N THR A 39 -2.20 4.35 5.60
CA THR A 39 -3.10 4.69 6.71
C THR A 39 -4.53 4.22 6.45
N ARG A 40 -5.08 4.47 5.26
CA ARG A 40 -6.44 4.01 4.90
C ARG A 40 -6.54 2.51 4.85
N ILE A 41 -5.55 1.80 4.30
CA ILE A 41 -5.56 0.35 4.26
C ILE A 41 -5.58 -0.21 5.69
N LEU A 42 -4.74 0.29 6.59
CA LEU A 42 -4.71 -0.15 7.99
C LEU A 42 -6.06 0.11 8.69
N GLN A 43 -6.62 1.30 8.55
CA GLN A 43 -7.85 1.71 9.25
C GLN A 43 -9.12 1.12 8.66
N GLU A 44 -9.31 1.23 7.34
CA GLU A 44 -10.55 0.84 6.67
C GLU A 44 -10.60 -0.66 6.35
N GLN A 45 -9.46 -1.26 5.99
CA GLN A 45 -9.43 -2.66 5.56
C GLN A 45 -9.07 -3.62 6.67
N TYR A 46 -8.08 -3.26 7.48
CA TYR A 46 -7.64 -4.10 8.61
C TYR A 46 -8.25 -3.71 9.95
N SER A 47 -9.08 -2.66 10.00
CA SER A 47 -9.69 -2.15 11.24
C SER A 47 -8.65 -1.86 12.35
N LEU A 48 -7.42 -1.53 11.96
CA LEU A 48 -6.34 -1.17 12.86
C LEU A 48 -6.32 0.34 13.06
N ASN A 49 -6.41 0.77 14.32
CA ASN A 49 -6.25 2.18 14.68
C ASN A 49 -4.76 2.58 14.67
N ARG A 50 -4.18 2.57 13.46
CA ARG A 50 -2.78 2.91 13.18
C ARG A 50 -2.74 3.90 12.02
N SER A 51 -1.81 4.84 12.08
CA SER A 51 -1.44 5.66 10.92
C SER A 51 -0.01 5.41 10.47
N CYS A 52 0.21 5.56 9.17
CA CYS A 52 1.55 5.61 8.59
C CYS A 52 2.14 7.00 8.79
N ASP A 53 3.34 7.07 9.36
CA ASP A 53 4.12 8.28 9.58
C ASP A 53 5.10 8.56 8.44
N ASP A 54 5.72 7.52 7.90
CA ASP A 54 6.66 7.67 6.78
C ASP A 54 6.67 6.43 5.88
N VAL A 55 7.06 6.62 4.62
CA VAL A 55 7.28 5.54 3.66
C VAL A 55 8.63 5.75 3.01
N THR A 56 9.47 4.73 3.00
CA THR A 56 10.78 4.77 2.34
C THR A 56 10.88 3.66 1.32
N ILE A 57 11.15 3.97 0.05
CA ILE A 57 11.43 2.97 -0.98
C ILE A 57 12.80 2.35 -0.68
N THR A 58 12.81 1.04 -0.51
CA THR A 58 14.02 0.26 -0.23
C THR A 58 14.57 -0.41 -1.48
N HIS A 59 13.72 -0.63 -2.48
CA HIS A 59 14.13 -1.23 -3.76
C HIS A 59 13.20 -0.80 -4.89
N GLU A 60 13.78 -0.44 -6.04
CA GLU A 60 13.05 -0.16 -7.28
C GLU A 60 13.21 -1.36 -8.22
N ASN A 61 12.11 -1.95 -8.69
CA ASN A 61 12.14 -3.01 -9.71
C ASN A 61 12.00 -2.40 -11.12
N GLU A 62 12.38 -3.16 -12.14
CA GLU A 62 12.36 -2.70 -13.55
C GLU A 62 10.95 -2.56 -14.17
N ASP A 63 9.90 -2.96 -13.45
CA ASP A 63 8.52 -3.06 -13.93
C ASP A 63 7.56 -2.01 -13.35
N ASN A 64 8.08 -0.90 -12.80
CA ASN A 64 7.33 0.13 -12.05
C ASN A 64 6.71 -0.39 -10.74
N THR A 65 7.23 -1.50 -10.21
CA THR A 65 6.97 -1.93 -8.84
C THR A 65 8.12 -1.52 -7.94
N TYR A 66 7.82 -1.26 -6.68
CA TYR A 66 8.77 -0.78 -5.69
C TYR A 66 8.51 -1.51 -4.38
N ARG A 67 9.57 -1.96 -3.71
CA ARG A 67 9.48 -2.38 -2.31
C ARG A 67 9.74 -1.18 -1.45
N ALA A 68 8.92 -1.00 -0.44
CA ALA A 68 9.05 0.09 0.50
C ALA A 68 8.83 -0.39 1.93
N LYS A 69 9.28 0.42 2.87
CA LYS A 69 9.09 0.24 4.30
C LYS A 69 8.23 1.38 4.80
N ALA A 70 7.09 1.06 5.39
CA ALA A 70 6.21 2.03 6.04
C ALA A 70 6.49 2.05 7.54
N ILE A 71 6.78 3.21 8.09
CA ILE A 71 6.90 3.45 9.54
C ILE A 71 5.55 3.94 10.04
N LEU A 72 5.05 3.33 11.10
CA LEU A 72 3.76 3.64 11.72
C LEU A 72 3.92 4.56 12.92
N ASP A 73 2.81 5.11 13.41
CA ASP A 73 2.70 6.04 14.54
C ASP A 73 3.36 5.57 15.85
N ASN A 74 3.49 4.26 16.04
CA ASN A 74 4.12 3.66 17.21
C ASN A 74 5.60 3.31 17.01
N GLY A 75 6.18 3.73 15.88
CA GLY A 75 7.55 3.39 15.49
C GLY A 75 7.72 1.96 14.98
N SER A 76 6.66 1.14 14.92
CA SER A 76 6.71 -0.14 14.19
C SER A 76 6.88 0.12 12.71
N ALA A 77 7.52 -0.83 12.02
CA ALA A 77 7.70 -0.71 10.58
C ALA A 77 7.24 -2.00 9.89
N ILE A 78 6.54 -1.82 8.77
CA ILE A 78 6.02 -2.90 7.93
C ILE A 78 6.56 -2.78 6.51
N ASN A 79 6.75 -3.91 5.85
CA ASN A 79 7.06 -3.92 4.44
C ASN A 79 5.78 -3.73 3.61
N ILE A 80 5.87 -2.95 2.55
CA ILE A 80 4.78 -2.70 1.60
C ILE A 80 5.31 -2.81 0.17
N ASN A 81 4.42 -3.12 -0.76
CA ASN A 81 4.72 -3.00 -2.19
C ASN A 81 3.96 -1.78 -2.74
N ILE A 82 4.62 -1.04 -3.63
CA ILE A 82 4.05 0.09 -4.34
C ILE A 82 4.11 -0.24 -5.83
N GLU A 83 3.03 -0.05 -6.56
CA GLU A 83 3.00 -0.20 -8.01
C GLU A 83 2.52 1.11 -8.64
N TYR A 84 3.30 1.62 -9.61
CA TYR A 84 2.98 2.84 -10.33
C TYR A 84 2.54 2.53 -11.77
N TYR A 85 1.35 2.99 -12.14
CA TYR A 85 0.81 2.83 -13.49
C TYR A 85 0.89 4.16 -14.25
N PRO A 86 1.99 4.42 -14.98
CA PRO A 86 2.22 5.72 -15.63
C PRO A 86 1.15 6.07 -16.67
N LYS A 87 0.53 5.07 -17.31
CA LYS A 87 -0.57 5.28 -18.27
C LYS A 87 -1.83 5.89 -17.65
N LYS A 88 -2.02 5.71 -16.34
CA LYS A 88 -3.20 6.16 -15.60
C LYS A 88 -2.87 7.17 -14.49
N ASP A 89 -1.58 7.44 -14.27
CA ASP A 89 -1.08 8.29 -13.19
C ASP A 89 -1.65 7.83 -11.82
N CYS A 90 -1.62 6.51 -11.61
CA CYS A 90 -2.16 5.85 -10.42
C CYS A 90 -1.05 5.16 -9.64
N VAL A 91 -1.09 5.30 -8.32
CA VAL A 91 -0.30 4.48 -7.39
C VAL A 91 -1.20 3.51 -6.66
N TYR A 92 -0.70 2.29 -6.55
CA TYR A 92 -1.30 1.24 -5.76
C TYR A 92 -0.32 0.86 -4.65
N VAL A 93 -0.88 0.62 -3.47
CA VAL A 93 -0.12 0.17 -2.31
C VAL A 93 -0.72 -1.16 -1.86
N GLU A 94 0.15 -2.13 -1.63
CA GLU A 94 -0.17 -3.42 -1.07
C GLU A 94 0.54 -3.56 0.28
N ILE A 95 -0.22 -3.91 1.31
CA ILE A 95 0.32 -4.30 2.61
C ILE A 95 0.12 -5.82 2.75
N PRO A 96 1.19 -6.63 2.74
CA PRO A 96 1.10 -8.07 2.96
C PRO A 96 0.45 -8.38 4.31
N TYR A 97 -0.51 -9.29 4.33
CA TYR A 97 -1.24 -9.65 5.56
C TYR A 97 -0.32 -10.16 6.69
N THR A 98 0.78 -10.81 6.34
CA THR A 98 1.79 -11.28 7.30
C THR A 98 2.40 -10.14 8.11
N GLU A 99 2.56 -8.96 7.52
CA GLU A 99 3.07 -7.77 8.20
C GLU A 99 2.04 -7.26 9.22
N VAL A 100 0.76 -7.25 8.83
CA VAL A 100 -0.36 -6.82 9.67
C VAL A 100 -0.53 -7.73 10.88
N LEU A 101 -0.37 -9.05 10.71
CA LEU A 101 -0.44 -10.02 11.79
C LEU A 101 0.63 -9.79 12.88
N MET A 102 1.78 -9.22 12.52
CA MET A 102 2.87 -8.94 13.46
C MET A 102 2.67 -7.62 14.23
N LEU A 103 1.65 -6.82 13.90
CA LEU A 103 1.36 -5.54 14.56
C LEU A 103 0.45 -5.68 15.80
N ASN A 104 -0.03 -6.89 16.08
CA ASN A 104 -1.05 -7.17 17.09
C ASN A 104 -0.50 -7.83 18.36
#